data_AF-A0A3N5PSJ4-F1
#
_entry.id   AF-A0A3N5PSJ4-F1
#
_cell.length_a   1.000
_cell.length_b   1.000
_cell.length_c   1.000
_cell.angle_alpha   90.00
_cell.angle_beta   90.00
_cell.angle_gamma   90.00
#
_symmetry.space_group_name_H-M   'P 1'
#
loop_
_entity.id
_entity.type
_entity.pdbx_description
1 polymer ?
#
loop_
_entity_poly.entity_id
_entity_poly.type
_entity_poly.pdbx_seq_one_letter_code
_entity_poly.pdbx_strand_id
1 'polypeptide(L)'
;AVKGLFYSTPSLQNLFLSPIKLSWSAILHDASDYINQQWRKKVFEEFNKTLAASFPFNETGSDAPLEDFKDFFKPGEGIIWSFFENELSAFINKDRWKSNEWENSGVHFSSVFINAFKESR
;
A
#
# COMPACT_ATOMS: atom_id res chain seq x y z
N ALA A 1 10.63 3.29 37.50
CA ALA A 1 11.10 4.66 37.79
C ALA A 1 11.19 5.54 36.53
N VAL A 2 11.85 5.11 35.44
CA VAL A 2 12.05 5.96 34.25
C VAL A 2 10.79 6.15 33.38
N LYS A 3 9.97 5.10 33.17
CA LYS A 3 8.70 5.19 32.41
C LYS A 3 7.72 6.25 32.95
N GLY A 4 7.67 6.47 34.27
CA GLY A 4 6.76 7.42 34.91
C GLY A 4 7.15 8.88 34.69
N LEU A 5 8.45 9.16 34.51
CA LEU A 5 8.96 10.52 34.29
C LEU A 5 8.69 11.04 32.87
N PHE A 6 8.56 10.15 31.88
CA PHE A 6 8.27 10.53 30.49
C PHE A 6 6.84 11.01 30.26
N TYR A 7 5.91 10.66 31.14
CA TYR A 7 4.50 11.07 31.04
C TYR A 7 4.10 12.14 32.06
N SER A 8 4.95 12.45 33.03
CA SER A 8 4.65 13.41 34.10
C SER A 8 5.12 14.85 33.81
N THR A 9 5.99 15.04 32.82
CA THR A 9 6.56 16.36 32.48
C THR A 9 6.42 16.62 30.96
N PRO A 10 5.40 17.38 30.53
CA PRO A 10 5.10 17.60 29.10
C PRO A 10 6.26 18.17 28.28
N SER A 11 7.13 19.00 28.88
CA SER A 11 8.28 19.59 28.19
C SER A 11 9.38 18.57 27.85
N LEU A 12 9.70 17.66 28.77
CA LEU A 12 10.65 16.56 28.52
C LEU A 12 10.06 15.54 27.53
N GLN A 13 8.77 15.27 27.65
CA GLN A 13 8.06 14.41 26.72
C GLN A 13 8.15 14.96 25.28
N ASN A 14 7.87 16.25 25.09
CA ASN A 14 7.95 16.89 23.78
C ASN A 14 9.38 16.89 23.21
N LEU A 15 10.40 17.11 24.05
CA LEU A 15 11.80 17.13 23.64
C LEU A 15 12.26 15.79 23.03
N PHE A 16 11.83 14.66 23.61
CA PHE A 16 12.24 13.33 23.14
C PHE A 16 11.29 12.75 22.08
N LEU A 17 10.00 13.05 22.15
CA LEU A 17 9.03 12.51 21.18
C LEU A 17 9.04 13.25 19.85
N SER A 18 9.33 14.57 19.84
CA SER A 18 9.29 15.36 18.60
C SER A 18 10.26 14.84 17.53
N PRO A 19 11.56 14.61 17.82
CA PRO A 19 12.49 14.06 16.82
C PRO A 19 12.09 12.67 16.32
N ILE A 20 11.52 11.83 17.19
CA ILE A 20 11.04 10.49 16.81
C ILE A 20 9.85 10.61 15.87
N LYS A 21 8.86 11.47 16.18
CA LYS A 21 7.69 11.71 15.33
C LYS A 21 8.09 12.27 13.96
N LEU A 22 9.02 13.22 13.92
CA LEU A 22 9.54 13.77 12.67
C LEU A 22 10.26 12.72 11.82
N SER A 23 11.14 11.93 12.45
CA SER A 23 11.87 10.85 11.76
C SER A 23 10.91 9.79 11.22
N TRP A 24 9.90 9.42 12.01
CA TRP A 24 8.86 8.48 11.59
C TRP A 24 8.05 9.01 10.40
N SER A 25 7.65 10.29 10.45
CA SER A 25 6.94 10.93 9.34
C SER A 25 7.76 10.96 8.05
N ALA A 26 9.07 11.26 8.13
CA ALA A 26 9.96 11.24 6.98
C ALA A 26 10.08 9.83 6.37
N ILE A 27 10.24 8.80 7.20
CA ILE A 27 10.27 7.40 6.76
C ILE A 27 8.95 7.01 6.07
N LEU A 28 7.80 7.40 6.62
CA LEU A 28 6.49 7.12 6.02
C LEU A 28 6.29 7.82 4.67
N HIS A 29 6.82 9.03 4.53
CA HIS A 29 6.81 9.77 3.26
C HIS A 29 7.63 9.04 2.20
N ASP A 30 8.88 8.69 2.52
CA ASP A 30 9.77 7.95 1.61
C ASP A 30 9.19 6.58 1.23
N ALA A 31 8.58 5.89 2.20
CA ALA A 31 7.88 4.62 1.95
C ALA A 31 6.70 4.80 0.99
N SER A 32 5.90 5.85 1.15
CA SER A 32 4.76 6.15 0.28
C SER A 32 5.21 6.41 -1.16
N ASP A 33 6.29 7.18 -1.34
CA ASP A 33 6.87 7.46 -2.65
C ASP A 33 7.44 6.20 -3.30
N TYR A 34 8.13 5.37 -2.51
CA TYR A 34 8.63 4.08 -2.97
C TYR A 34 7.50 3.17 -3.45
N ILE A 35 6.45 2.98 -2.65
CA ILE A 35 5.29 2.15 -2.98
C ILE A 35 4.63 2.66 -4.28
N ASN A 36 4.45 3.97 -4.42
CA ASN A 36 3.88 4.56 -5.63
C ASN A 36 4.74 4.29 -6.88
N GLN A 37 6.06 4.34 -6.74
CA GLN A 37 6.98 3.99 -7.84
C GLN A 37 6.92 2.51 -8.19
N GLN A 38 6.90 1.62 -7.18
CA GLN A 38 6.78 0.18 -7.41
C GLN A 38 5.43 -0.18 -8.04
N TRP A 39 4.34 0.45 -7.63
CA TRP A 39 3.02 0.24 -8.22
C TRP A 39 3.03 0.55 -9.71
N ARG A 40 3.58 1.72 -10.09
CA ARG A 40 3.68 2.13 -11.49
C ARG A 40 4.45 1.10 -12.32
N LYS A 41 5.63 0.70 -11.83
CA LYS A 41 6.53 -0.21 -12.55
C LYS A 41 6.04 -1.65 -12.62
N LYS A 42 5.55 -2.20 -11.51
CA LYS A 42 5.27 -3.63 -11.39
C LYS A 42 3.83 -3.99 -11.78
N VAL A 43 2.88 -3.08 -11.58
CA VAL A 43 1.45 -3.38 -11.76
C VAL A 43 0.88 -2.59 -12.92
N PHE A 44 0.99 -1.26 -12.87
CA PHE A 44 0.35 -0.40 -13.87
C PHE A 44 0.94 -0.57 -15.28
N GLU A 45 2.27 -0.60 -15.41
CA GLU A 45 2.93 -0.81 -16.70
C GLU A 45 2.56 -2.17 -17.32
N GLU A 46 2.58 -3.25 -16.53
CA GLU A 46 2.26 -4.59 -17.04
C GLU A 46 0.78 -4.70 -17.44
N PHE A 47 -0.13 -4.11 -16.65
CA PHE A 47 -1.55 -4.04 -17.02
C PHE A 47 -1.77 -3.34 -18.36
N ASN A 48 -1.15 -2.18 -18.55
CA ASN A 48 -1.29 -1.42 -19.78
C ASN A 48 -0.75 -2.16 -20.99
N LYS A 49 0.33 -2.93 -20.78
CA LYS A 49 0.98 -3.71 -21.83
C LYS A 49 0.16 -4.94 -22.25
N THR A 50 -0.52 -5.59 -21.32
CA THR A 50 -1.14 -6.92 -21.56
C THR A 50 -2.66 -6.89 -21.66
N LEU A 51 -3.33 -6.05 -20.88
CA LEU A 51 -4.77 -6.15 -20.67
C LEU A 51 -5.55 -4.88 -21.03
N ALA A 52 -4.96 -3.69 -20.90
CA ALA A 52 -5.71 -2.44 -21.03
C ALA A 52 -6.39 -2.21 -22.39
N ALA A 53 -5.83 -2.76 -23.48
CA ALA A 53 -6.40 -2.64 -24.81
C ALA A 53 -7.50 -3.66 -25.12
N SER A 54 -7.70 -4.65 -24.24
CA SER A 54 -8.53 -5.82 -24.49
C SER A 54 -9.84 -5.81 -23.70
N PHE A 55 -10.89 -6.43 -24.24
CA PHE A 55 -12.11 -6.71 -23.50
C PHE A 55 -11.80 -7.65 -22.30
N PRO A 56 -12.35 -7.41 -21.09
CA PRO A 56 -13.41 -6.46 -20.74
C PRO A 56 -12.94 -5.06 -20.32
N PHE A 57 -11.63 -4.78 -20.36
CA PHE A 57 -11.09 -3.49 -19.91
C PHE A 57 -11.23 -2.38 -20.95
N ASN A 58 -11.30 -2.76 -22.22
CA ASN A 58 -11.71 -1.92 -23.34
C ASN A 58 -12.89 -2.60 -24.07
N GLU A 59 -14.07 -1.97 -24.05
CA GLU A 59 -15.30 -2.50 -24.66
C GLU A 59 -15.18 -2.79 -26.17
N THR A 60 -14.25 -2.11 -26.84
CA THR A 60 -13.99 -2.26 -28.28
C THR A 60 -12.74 -3.08 -28.59
N GLY A 61 -12.04 -3.53 -27.56
CA GLY A 61 -10.84 -4.33 -27.68
C GLY A 61 -11.12 -5.77 -28.10
N SER A 62 -10.10 -6.46 -28.58
CA SER A 62 -10.12 -7.93 -28.67
C SER A 62 -10.21 -8.55 -27.27
N ASP A 63 -10.69 -9.78 -27.16
CA ASP A 63 -10.72 -10.48 -25.86
C ASP A 63 -9.32 -10.59 -25.24
N ALA A 64 -9.23 -10.32 -23.94
CA ALA A 64 -8.00 -10.50 -23.19
C ALA A 64 -7.58 -11.97 -23.23
N PRO A 65 -6.30 -12.28 -23.51
CA PRO A 65 -5.81 -13.64 -23.39
C PRO A 65 -6.05 -14.15 -21.96
N LEU A 66 -6.69 -15.32 -21.84
CA LEU A 66 -7.05 -15.86 -20.53
C LEU A 66 -5.83 -16.10 -19.65
N GLU A 67 -4.69 -16.40 -20.26
CA GLU A 67 -3.42 -16.58 -19.56
C GLU A 67 -2.91 -15.26 -18.96
N ASP A 68 -2.89 -14.17 -19.74
CA ASP A 68 -2.54 -12.83 -19.23
C ASP A 68 -3.49 -12.38 -18.11
N PHE A 69 -4.80 -12.64 -18.26
CA PHE A 69 -5.77 -12.33 -17.23
C PHE A 69 -5.48 -13.10 -15.93
N LYS A 70 -5.19 -14.40 -16.06
CA LYS A 70 -4.84 -15.25 -14.92
C LYS A 70 -3.55 -14.79 -14.27
N ASP A 71 -2.50 -14.52 -15.04
CA ASP A 71 -1.20 -14.08 -14.50
C ASP A 71 -1.32 -12.75 -13.75
N PHE A 72 -2.23 -11.87 -14.20
CA PHE A 72 -2.44 -10.60 -13.54
C PHE A 72 -3.28 -10.72 -12.25
N PHE A 73 -4.41 -11.44 -12.30
CA PHE A 73 -5.42 -11.44 -11.24
C PHE A 73 -5.45 -12.69 -10.34
N LYS A 74 -4.74 -13.77 -10.68
CA LYS A 74 -4.80 -15.05 -9.94
C LYS A 74 -4.70 -14.83 -8.42
N PRO A 75 -5.72 -15.19 -7.63
CA PRO A 75 -5.71 -14.97 -6.19
C PRO A 75 -4.47 -15.56 -5.50
N GLY A 76 -3.80 -14.75 -4.71
CA GLY A 76 -2.63 -15.15 -3.91
C GLY A 76 -1.29 -15.22 -4.66
N GLU A 77 -1.29 -15.19 -5.99
CA GLU A 77 -0.06 -15.38 -6.79
C GLU A 77 0.12 -14.38 -7.94
N GLY A 78 -0.98 -13.88 -8.53
CA GLY A 78 -0.94 -12.97 -9.66
C GLY A 78 -0.26 -11.64 -9.32
N ILE A 79 0.07 -10.85 -10.34
CA ILE A 79 0.84 -9.60 -10.21
C ILE A 79 0.29 -8.67 -9.12
N ILE A 80 -1.04 -8.48 -9.07
CA ILE A 80 -1.69 -7.66 -8.03
C ILE A 80 -1.43 -8.22 -6.63
N TRP A 81 -1.62 -9.52 -6.44
CA TRP A 81 -1.48 -10.17 -5.13
C TRP A 81 -0.03 -10.24 -4.68
N SER A 82 0.88 -10.52 -5.61
CA SER A 82 2.32 -10.44 -5.37
C SER A 82 2.76 -9.03 -4.96
N PHE A 83 2.19 -7.98 -5.57
CA PHE A 83 2.46 -6.61 -5.13
C PHE A 83 1.94 -6.36 -3.70
N PHE A 84 0.74 -6.82 -3.39
CA PHE A 84 0.18 -6.68 -2.04
C PHE A 84 1.08 -7.33 -0.98
N GLU A 85 1.46 -8.58 -1.19
CA GLU A 85 2.26 -9.33 -0.20
C GLU A 85 3.66 -8.75 -0.04
N ASN A 86 4.31 -8.30 -1.12
CA ASN A 86 5.69 -7.84 -1.08
C ASN A 86 5.83 -6.38 -0.63
N GLU A 87 4.89 -5.51 -1.01
CA GLU A 87 5.04 -4.05 -0.84
C GLU A 87 4.08 -3.46 0.20
N LEU A 88 2.89 -4.05 0.38
CA LEU A 88 1.81 -3.46 1.19
C LEU A 88 1.59 -4.16 2.53
N SER A 89 1.94 -5.44 2.65
CA SER A 89 1.66 -6.26 3.84
C SER A 89 2.25 -5.70 5.14
N ALA A 90 3.38 -4.98 5.06
CA ALA A 90 3.99 -4.30 6.20
C ALA A 90 3.16 -3.09 6.68
N PHE A 91 2.40 -2.46 5.79
CA PHE A 91 1.66 -1.22 6.03
C PHE A 91 0.16 -1.44 6.20
N ILE A 92 -0.40 -2.55 5.73
CA ILE A 92 -1.83 -2.83 5.76
C ILE A 92 -2.09 -4.11 6.56
N ASN A 93 -2.97 -4.02 7.54
CA ASN A 93 -3.55 -5.20 8.18
C ASN A 93 -4.58 -5.82 7.22
N LYS A 94 -4.25 -6.96 6.61
CA LYS A 94 -5.07 -7.64 5.60
C LYS A 94 -6.48 -8.02 6.10
N ASP A 95 -6.62 -8.39 7.37
CA ASP A 95 -7.91 -8.79 7.94
C ASP A 95 -8.89 -7.63 8.04
N ARG A 96 -8.38 -6.43 8.36
CA ARG A 96 -9.19 -5.22 8.55
C ARG A 96 -9.14 -4.25 7.38
N TRP A 97 -8.26 -4.48 6.39
CA TRP A 97 -7.96 -3.56 5.30
C TRP A 97 -7.71 -2.12 5.77
N LYS A 98 -6.98 -1.98 6.88
CA LYS A 98 -6.63 -0.70 7.48
C LYS A 98 -5.12 -0.55 7.57
N SER A 99 -4.63 0.67 7.35
CA SER A 99 -3.23 1.02 7.59
C SER A 99 -2.80 0.75 9.03
N ASN A 100 -1.55 0.32 9.19
CA ASN A 100 -0.87 0.22 10.47
C ASN A 100 -0.41 1.62 10.89
N GLU A 101 -1.03 2.17 11.93
CA GLU A 101 -0.82 3.54 12.40
C GLU A 101 -0.21 3.55 13.82
N TRP A 102 0.73 4.46 14.05
CA TRP A 102 1.22 4.81 15.39
C TRP A 102 0.95 6.30 15.64
N GLU A 103 0.25 6.66 16.73
CA GLU A 103 -0.09 8.07 17.03
C GLU A 103 -0.76 8.78 15.85
N ASN A 104 -1.67 8.10 15.13
CA ASN A 104 -2.31 8.56 13.89
C ASN A 104 -1.35 8.84 12.72
N SER A 105 -0.09 8.38 12.81
CA SER A 105 0.91 8.45 11.75
C SER A 105 1.09 7.06 11.12
N GLY A 106 0.67 6.93 9.87
CA GLY A 106 0.81 5.72 9.06
C GLY A 106 0.81 6.07 7.58
N VAL A 107 1.09 5.10 6.71
CA VAL A 107 0.94 5.31 5.27
C VAL A 107 -0.54 5.47 4.96
N HIS A 108 -0.92 6.58 4.34
CA HIS A 108 -2.30 6.84 3.95
C HIS A 108 -2.54 6.30 2.53
N PHE A 109 -3.45 5.33 2.42
CA PHE A 109 -3.86 4.79 1.13
C PHE A 109 -5.16 5.45 0.67
N SER A 110 -5.31 5.64 -0.64
CA SER A 110 -6.59 6.10 -1.18
C SER A 110 -7.66 5.04 -0.97
N SER A 111 -8.90 5.47 -0.73
CA SER A 111 -10.04 4.55 -0.56
C SER A 111 -10.29 3.72 -1.81
N VAL A 112 -10.13 4.32 -2.99
CA VAL A 112 -10.26 3.65 -4.29
C VAL A 112 -9.27 2.48 -4.40
N PHE A 113 -8.02 2.70 -4.03
CA PHE A 113 -6.98 1.67 -4.08
C PHE A 113 -7.32 0.49 -3.17
N ILE A 114 -7.68 0.76 -1.91
CA ILE A 114 -8.04 -0.30 -0.96
C ILE A 114 -9.30 -1.06 -1.41
N ASN A 115 -10.28 -0.37 -1.98
CA ASN A 115 -11.49 -1.02 -2.47
C ASN A 115 -11.22 -1.92 -3.68
N ALA A 116 -10.35 -1.51 -4.61
CA ALA A 116 -9.96 -2.33 -5.76
C ALA A 116 -9.35 -3.69 -5.34
N PHE A 117 -8.57 -3.73 -4.27
CA PHE A 117 -8.04 -4.99 -3.72
C PHE A 117 -9.13 -5.88 -3.08
N LYS A 118 -10.16 -5.26 -2.49
CA LYS A 118 -11.30 -6.02 -1.92
C LYS A 118 -12.16 -6.63 -3.01
N GLU A 119 -12.33 -5.93 -4.13
CA GLU A 119 -13.13 -6.34 -5.28
C GLU A 119 -12.44 -7.39 -6.17
N SER A 120 -11.11 -7.46 -6.15
CA SER A 120 -10.30 -8.41 -6.94
C SER A 120 -10.11 -9.77 -6.28
N ARG A 121 -10.81 -10.05 -5.17
CA ARG A 121 -10.75 -11.32 -4.44
C ARG A 121 -11.58 -12.42 -5.09
#